data_AF-A0A0F3GWM4-F1
#
_entry.id   AF-A0A0F3GWM4-F1
#
_cell.length_a   1.000
_cell.length_b   1.000
_cell.length_c   1.000
_cell.angle_alpha   90.00
_cell.angle_beta   90.00
_cell.angle_gamma   90.00
#
_symmetry.space_group_name_H-M   'P 1'
#
loop_
_entity.id
_entity.type
_entity.pdbx_description
1 polymer ?
#
loop_
_entity_poly.entity_id
_entity_poly.type
_entity_poly.pdbx_seq_one_letter_code
_entity_poly.pdbx_strand_id
1 'polypeptide(L)'
;MMVWSAGCSTGEEPYTLAMVLSDFSEKNGLDFMIIATDISTKVLDKAKSGIYEEERVIPVSTQMKKKYLLRSKDKSKGLVRIVPELRELIRFRRLNFMDSDFGFRETMDVIFCRNVVIYFDKKTQERLLNQFARYLARGGYLFMGHSET
;
A
#
# COMPACT_ATOMS: atom_id res chain seq x y z
N MET A 1 -7.98 -3.04 -12.41
CA MET A 1 -6.56 -3.20 -12.06
C MET A 1 -6.40 -3.55 -10.58
N MET A 2 -5.65 -4.60 -10.25
CA MET A 2 -5.37 -5.04 -8.89
C MET A 2 -3.93 -4.71 -8.51
N VAL A 3 -3.74 -3.95 -7.44
CA VAL A 3 -2.41 -3.58 -6.93
C VAL A 3 -2.22 -4.15 -5.54
N TRP A 4 -1.04 -4.70 -5.27
CA TRP A 4 -0.69 -5.20 -3.94
C TRP A 4 0.47 -4.40 -3.34
N SER A 5 0.24 -3.73 -2.21
CA SER A 5 1.29 -3.20 -1.34
C SER A 5 1.61 -4.25 -0.27
N ALA A 6 2.72 -4.94 -0.47
CA ALA A 6 3.19 -6.06 0.32
C ALA A 6 4.21 -5.59 1.37
N GLY A 7 3.81 -5.60 2.64
CA GLY A 7 4.57 -5.01 3.74
C GLY A 7 4.25 -3.54 3.95
N CYS A 8 2.96 -3.19 3.96
CA CYS A 8 2.49 -1.82 3.86
C CYS A 8 2.70 -0.97 5.13
N SER A 9 3.14 -1.56 6.23
CA SER A 9 3.37 -0.89 7.51
C SER A 9 2.15 -0.07 7.95
N THR A 10 2.32 1.20 8.30
CA THR A 10 1.28 2.11 8.76
C THR A 10 0.43 2.74 7.64
N GLY A 11 0.56 2.25 6.41
CA GLY A 11 -0.38 2.53 5.31
C GLY A 11 0.00 3.70 4.39
N GLU A 12 1.13 4.37 4.59
CA GLU A 12 1.54 5.50 3.77
C GLU A 12 1.69 5.14 2.28
N GLU A 13 2.27 3.97 1.98
CA GLU A 13 2.42 3.49 0.60
C GLU A 13 1.07 3.22 -0.08
N PRO A 14 0.16 2.38 0.46
CA PRO A 14 -1.12 2.13 -0.21
C PRO A 14 -1.99 3.38 -0.35
N TYR A 15 -1.91 4.35 0.57
CA TYR A 15 -2.61 5.63 0.37
C TYR A 15 -1.97 6.50 -0.70
N THR A 16 -0.64 6.51 -0.82
CA THR A 16 0.04 7.20 -1.92
C THR A 16 -0.37 6.60 -3.27
N LEU A 17 -0.41 5.27 -3.36
CA LEU A 17 -0.92 4.56 -4.54
C LEU A 17 -2.38 4.93 -4.84
N ALA A 18 -3.25 4.95 -3.82
CA ALA A 18 -4.65 5.30 -4.00
C ALA A 18 -4.83 6.74 -4.50
N MET A 19 -4.06 7.70 -3.99
CA MET A 19 -4.09 9.09 -4.46
C MET A 19 -3.68 9.21 -5.93
N VAL A 20 -2.56 8.59 -6.32
CA VAL A 20 -2.03 8.64 -7.70
C VAL A 20 -2.97 7.95 -8.67
N LEU A 21 -3.45 6.76 -8.32
CA LEU A 21 -4.35 5.99 -9.18
C LEU A 21 -5.73 6.62 -9.29
N SER A 22 -6.23 7.29 -8.24
CA SER A 22 -7.51 8.03 -8.32
C SER A 22 -7.40 9.23 -9.26
N ASP A 23 -6.30 9.99 -9.19
CA ASP A 23 -6.05 11.11 -10.12
C ASP A 23 -5.91 10.64 -11.58
N PHE A 24 -5.34 9.45 -11.79
CA PHE A 24 -5.27 8.84 -13.12
C PHE A 24 -6.65 8.33 -13.57
N SER A 25 -7.38 7.66 -12.68
CA SER A 25 -8.70 7.09 -12.94
C SER A 25 -9.71 8.15 -13.35
N GLU A 26 -9.77 9.29 -12.67
CA GLU A 26 -10.69 10.40 -13.01
C GLU A 26 -10.51 10.91 -14.45
N LYS A 27 -9.29 10.82 -15.00
CA LYS A 27 -8.97 11.29 -16.36
C LYS A 27 -9.14 10.21 -17.42
N ASN A 28 -9.00 8.94 -17.05
CA ASN A 28 -8.85 7.83 -18.00
C ASN A 28 -9.88 6.72 -17.83
N GLY A 29 -10.74 6.76 -16.81
CA GLY A 29 -11.76 5.75 -16.52
C GLY A 29 -11.19 4.39 -16.06
N LEU A 30 -10.10 4.41 -15.27
CA LEU A 30 -9.46 3.17 -14.81
C LEU A 30 -10.09 2.68 -13.49
N ASP A 31 -10.71 1.50 -13.51
CA ASP A 31 -11.12 0.83 -12.27
C ASP A 31 -9.93 0.15 -11.58
N PHE A 32 -9.77 0.35 -10.28
CA PHE A 32 -8.72 -0.30 -9.52
C PHE A 32 -9.07 -0.60 -8.06
N MET A 33 -8.34 -1.54 -7.48
CA MET A 33 -8.37 -1.85 -6.05
C MET A 33 -6.97 -2.15 -5.54
N ILE A 34 -6.71 -1.79 -4.28
CA ILE A 34 -5.43 -2.01 -3.62
C ILE A 34 -5.61 -3.01 -2.50
N ILE A 35 -4.85 -4.09 -2.52
CA ILE A 35 -4.67 -4.97 -1.37
C ILE A 35 -3.41 -4.49 -0.64
N ALA A 36 -3.51 -4.27 0.66
CA ALA A 36 -2.40 -3.82 1.49
C ALA A 36 -2.20 -4.81 2.62
N THR A 37 -1.01 -5.39 2.73
CA THR A 37 -0.75 -6.43 3.72
C THR A 37 0.45 -6.17 4.59
N ASP A 38 0.36 -6.59 5.84
CA ASP A 38 1.47 -6.57 6.79
C ASP A 38 1.36 -7.74 7.77
N ILE A 39 2.46 -8.12 8.40
CA ILE A 39 2.47 -9.14 9.45
C ILE A 39 1.93 -8.58 10.77
N SER A 40 2.14 -7.28 11.02
CA SER A 40 1.80 -6.61 12.26
C SER A 40 0.38 -6.05 12.22
N THR A 41 -0.51 -6.60 13.05
CA THR A 41 -1.89 -6.11 13.19
C THR A 41 -1.92 -4.68 13.73
N LYS A 42 -0.98 -4.32 14.62
CA LYS A 42 -0.88 -2.98 15.20
C LYS A 42 -0.70 -1.89 14.13
N VAL A 43 0.19 -2.11 13.16
CA VAL A 43 0.40 -1.12 12.09
C VAL A 43 -0.75 -1.13 11.09
N LEU A 44 -1.36 -2.30 10.83
CA LEU A 44 -2.56 -2.40 10.01
C LEU A 44 -3.74 -1.63 10.62
N ASP A 45 -3.93 -1.66 11.93
CA ASP A 45 -5.01 -0.92 12.58
C ASP A 45 -4.79 0.59 12.49
N LYS A 46 -3.53 1.05 12.59
CA LYS A 46 -3.16 2.43 12.28
C LYS A 46 -3.44 2.76 10.80
N ALA A 47 -3.05 1.90 9.87
CA ALA A 47 -3.28 2.08 8.45
C ALA A 47 -4.78 2.19 8.09
N LYS A 48 -5.61 1.29 8.65
CA LYS A 48 -7.07 1.31 8.47
C LYS A 48 -7.72 2.59 8.99
N SER A 49 -7.19 3.18 10.07
CA SER A 49 -7.70 4.45 10.59
C SER A 49 -7.54 5.60 9.57
N GLY A 50 -6.46 5.53 8.78
CA GLY A 50 -6.04 6.56 7.84
C GLY A 50 -5.70 7.89 8.51
N ILE A 51 -5.35 7.89 9.80
CA ILE A 51 -5.03 9.10 10.58
C ILE A 51 -3.51 9.22 10.71
N TYR A 52 -2.99 10.40 10.39
CA TYR A 52 -1.57 10.71 10.40
C TYR A 52 -1.33 12.09 11.02
N GLU A 53 -0.13 12.29 11.55
CA GLU A 53 0.39 13.61 11.91
C GLU A 53 0.65 14.45 10.66
N GLU A 54 0.47 15.77 10.73
CA GLU A 54 0.69 16.69 9.61
C GLU A 54 2.12 16.60 9.06
N GLU A 55 3.10 16.31 9.92
CA GLU A 55 4.50 16.14 9.56
C GLU A 55 4.72 14.94 8.62
N ARG A 56 3.94 13.86 8.80
CA ARG A 56 4.04 12.64 7.95
C ARG A 56 3.61 12.90 6.51
N VAL A 57 2.76 13.91 6.29
CA VAL A 57 2.27 14.26 4.96
C VAL A 57 3.01 15.44 4.34
N ILE A 58 4.07 15.97 4.95
CA ILE A 58 4.90 17.04 4.36
C ILE A 58 5.27 16.75 2.90
N PRO A 59 5.72 15.54 2.51
CA PRO A 59 6.10 15.23 1.12
C PRO A 59 4.93 15.26 0.10
N VAL A 60 3.67 15.18 0.57
CA VAL A 60 2.50 15.17 -0.31
C VAL A 60 2.27 16.58 -0.88
N SER A 61 2.01 16.67 -2.19
CA SER A 61 1.78 17.96 -2.85
C SER A 61 0.57 18.70 -2.27
N THR A 62 0.58 20.03 -2.31
CA THR A 62 -0.54 20.85 -1.81
C THR A 62 -1.87 20.51 -2.49
N GLN A 63 -1.83 20.18 -3.79
CA GLN A 63 -3.03 19.80 -4.54
C GLN A 63 -3.62 18.48 -4.04
N MET A 64 -2.79 17.45 -3.85
CA MET A 64 -3.23 16.17 -3.31
C MET A 64 -3.69 16.30 -1.85
N LYS A 65 -2.99 17.09 -1.02
CA LYS A 65 -3.41 17.38 0.36
C LYS A 65 -4.83 17.96 0.40
N LYS A 66 -5.12 18.96 -0.43
CA LYS A 66 -6.45 19.60 -0.48
C LYS A 66 -7.55 18.62 -0.90
N LYS A 67 -7.23 17.69 -1.80
CA LYS A 67 -8.20 16.75 -2.37
C LYS A 67 -8.44 15.53 -1.47
N TYR A 68 -7.38 14.99 -0.86
CA TYR A 68 -7.41 13.66 -0.24
C TYR A 68 -7.18 13.65 1.28
N LEU A 69 -6.90 14.79 1.89
CA LEU A 69 -6.73 14.90 3.35
C LEU A 69 -7.79 15.79 3.98
N LEU A 70 -8.48 15.23 4.97
CA LEU A 70 -9.31 15.95 5.92
C LEU A 70 -8.46 16.41 7.08
N ARG A 71 -8.63 17.66 7.52
CA ARG A 71 -7.97 18.17 8.73
C ARG A 71 -8.87 17.97 9.94
N SER A 72 -8.26 17.70 11.10
CA SER A 72 -8.96 17.69 12.37
C SER A 72 -9.66 19.03 12.64
N LYS A 73 -10.87 18.99 13.21
CA LYS A 73 -11.56 20.20 13.70
C LYS A 73 -10.77 20.89 14.81
N ASP A 74 -10.10 20.09 15.64
CA ASP A 74 -9.16 20.56 16.64
C ASP A 74 -7.76 20.62 16.02
N LYS A 75 -7.34 21.83 15.65
CA LYS A 75 -6.03 22.09 15.02
C LYS A 75 -4.86 21.87 15.98
N SER A 76 -5.08 21.90 17.30
CA SER A 76 -4.00 21.70 18.28
C SER A 76 -3.41 20.29 18.23
N LYS A 77 -4.15 19.33 17.67
CA LYS A 77 -3.72 17.94 17.55
C LYS A 77 -2.75 17.69 16.40
N GLY A 78 -2.66 18.59 15.41
CA GLY A 78 -1.80 18.39 14.23
C GLY A 78 -2.10 17.12 13.45
N LEU A 79 -3.37 16.69 13.39
CA LEU A 79 -3.78 15.45 12.74
C LEU A 79 -4.53 15.69 11.42
N VAL A 80 -4.22 14.85 10.45
CA VAL A 80 -4.93 14.70 9.19
C VAL A 80 -5.49 13.29 9.06
N ARG A 81 -6.53 13.15 8.23
CA ARG A 81 -7.14 11.86 7.91
C ARG A 81 -7.36 11.71 6.43
N ILE A 82 -7.08 10.53 5.89
CA ILE A 82 -7.40 10.19 4.50
C ILE A 82 -8.92 10.19 4.31
N VAL A 83 -9.38 10.80 3.22
CA VAL A 83 -10.80 10.85 2.83
C VAL A 83 -11.40 9.43 2.70
N PRO A 84 -12.70 9.25 3.00
CA PRO A 84 -13.35 7.94 2.94
C PRO A 84 -13.19 7.21 1.61
N GLU A 85 -13.29 7.92 0.50
CA GLU A 85 -13.32 7.38 -0.86
C GLU A 85 -12.02 6.63 -1.18
N LEU A 86 -10.85 7.16 -0.76
CA LEU A 86 -9.59 6.44 -0.90
C LEU A 86 -9.47 5.24 0.03
N ARG A 87 -10.03 5.33 1.25
CA ARG A 87 -10.01 4.21 2.21
C ARG A 87 -10.83 3.03 1.72
N GLU A 88 -11.89 3.29 0.95
CA GLU A 88 -12.75 2.25 0.37
C GLU A 88 -12.07 1.48 -0.76
N LEU A 89 -11.10 2.09 -1.45
CA LEU A 89 -10.30 1.46 -2.51
C LEU A 89 -9.22 0.51 -1.98
N ILE A 90 -8.98 0.51 -0.67
CA ILE A 90 -7.92 -0.28 -0.04
C ILE A 90 -8.52 -1.39 0.83
N ARG A 91 -7.97 -2.60 0.71
CA ARG A 91 -8.30 -3.76 1.53
C ARG A 91 -7.08 -4.18 2.33
N PHE A 92 -7.11 -3.89 3.64
CA PHE A 92 -6.06 -4.26 4.56
C PHE A 92 -6.23 -5.71 5.03
N ARG A 93 -5.18 -6.53 4.89
CA ARG A 93 -5.14 -7.93 5.36
C ARG A 93 -3.86 -8.22 6.12
N ARG A 94 -3.94 -9.07 7.15
CA ARG A 94 -2.72 -9.64 7.74
C ARG A 94 -2.18 -10.70 6.78
N LEU A 95 -0.88 -10.68 6.55
CA LEU A 95 -0.19 -11.70 5.76
C LEU A 95 1.21 -11.92 6.31
N ASN A 96 1.62 -13.18 6.42
CA ASN A 96 2.98 -13.55 6.75
C ASN A 96 3.68 -14.06 5.49
N PHE A 97 4.77 -13.41 5.09
CA PHE A 97 5.55 -13.84 3.92
C PHE A 97 6.17 -15.23 4.08
N MET A 98 6.20 -15.75 5.31
CA MET A 98 6.68 -17.10 5.55
C MET A 98 5.66 -18.19 5.21
N ASP A 99 4.38 -17.86 5.08
CA ASP A 99 3.32 -18.81 4.76
C ASP A 99 3.51 -19.36 3.33
N SER A 100 3.14 -20.62 3.11
CA SER A 100 3.32 -21.32 1.82
C SER A 100 2.31 -20.91 0.74
N ASP A 101 1.22 -20.27 1.16
CA ASP A 101 0.15 -19.71 0.34
C ASP A 101 -0.32 -18.39 0.97
N PHE A 102 -0.43 -17.35 0.15
CA PHE A 102 -0.90 -16.03 0.57
C PHE A 102 -2.43 -15.90 0.56
N GLY A 103 -3.13 -16.88 0.00
CA GLY A 103 -4.59 -16.94 -0.02
C GLY A 103 -5.21 -15.82 -0.84
N PHE A 104 -4.58 -15.43 -1.94
CA PHE A 104 -5.19 -14.59 -2.98
C PHE A 104 -5.82 -15.49 -4.04
N ARG A 105 -7.02 -15.13 -4.50
CA ARG A 105 -7.69 -15.84 -5.60
C ARG A 105 -7.38 -15.18 -6.94
N GLU A 106 -7.20 -13.87 -6.91
CA GLU A 106 -6.90 -13.02 -8.05
C GLU A 106 -5.40 -12.78 -8.19
N THR A 107 -4.94 -12.62 -9.43
CA THR A 107 -3.59 -12.13 -9.73
C THR A 107 -3.53 -10.60 -9.62
N MET A 108 -2.34 -10.08 -9.33
CA MET A 108 -2.05 -8.65 -9.22
C MET A 108 -1.42 -8.15 -10.52
N ASP A 109 -1.89 -7.00 -11.01
CA ASP A 109 -1.25 -6.31 -12.14
C ASP A 109 0.07 -5.68 -11.70
N VAL A 110 0.12 -5.20 -10.45
CA VAL A 110 1.32 -4.61 -9.86
C VAL A 110 1.48 -5.04 -8.41
N ILE A 111 2.70 -5.44 -8.04
CA ILE A 111 3.10 -5.72 -6.67
C ILE A 111 4.18 -4.71 -6.25
N PHE A 112 3.99 -4.04 -5.13
CA PHE A 112 4.99 -3.26 -4.43
C PHE A 112 5.45 -4.08 -3.22
N CYS A 113 6.73 -4.39 -3.14
CA CYS A 113 7.34 -4.97 -1.94
C CYS A 113 8.66 -4.25 -1.69
N ARG A 114 8.62 -3.17 -0.91
CA ARG A 114 9.75 -2.25 -0.74
C ARG A 114 10.22 -2.25 0.69
N ASN A 115 11.54 -2.39 0.88
CA ASN A 115 12.20 -2.28 2.19
C ASN A 115 11.81 -3.37 3.19
N VAL A 116 11.33 -4.51 2.71
CA VAL A 116 10.95 -5.66 3.57
C VAL A 116 11.78 -6.89 3.23
N VAL A 117 12.18 -7.05 1.96
CA VAL A 117 12.91 -8.22 1.50
C VAL A 117 14.32 -8.28 2.11
N ILE A 118 14.89 -7.11 2.45
CA ILE A 118 16.20 -6.96 3.10
C ILE A 118 16.33 -7.63 4.48
N TYR A 119 15.23 -7.96 5.15
CA TYR A 119 15.26 -8.62 6.46
C TYR A 119 15.38 -10.14 6.39
N PHE A 120 15.31 -10.71 5.19
CA PHE A 120 15.33 -12.16 4.97
C PHE A 120 16.68 -12.65 4.42
N ASP A 121 17.02 -13.91 4.70
CA ASP A 121 18.15 -14.57 4.06
C ASP A 121 17.89 -14.83 2.57
N LYS A 122 18.96 -15.05 1.79
CA LYS A 122 18.86 -15.23 0.32
C LYS A 122 17.88 -16.33 -0.09
N LYS A 123 17.86 -17.45 0.65
CA LYS A 123 16.97 -18.58 0.35
C LYS A 123 15.49 -18.18 0.54
N THR A 124 15.21 -17.40 1.56
CA THR A 124 13.88 -16.88 1.85
C THR A 124 13.47 -15.80 0.85
N GLN A 125 14.39 -14.93 0.45
CA GLN A 125 14.16 -13.95 -0.61
C GLN A 125 13.78 -14.63 -1.93
N GLU A 126 14.56 -15.63 -2.36
CA GLU A 126 14.27 -16.40 -3.59
C GLU A 126 12.90 -17.08 -3.52
N ARG A 127 12.58 -17.71 -2.38
CA ARG A 127 11.25 -18.30 -2.17
C ARG A 127 10.14 -17.26 -2.28
N LEU A 128 10.33 -16.09 -1.67
CA LEU A 128 9.34 -15.01 -1.67
C LEU A 128 9.13 -14.43 -3.07
N LEU A 129 10.21 -14.21 -3.83
CA LEU A 129 10.12 -13.76 -5.23
C LEU A 129 9.38 -14.77 -6.11
N ASN A 130 9.67 -16.06 -5.93
CA ASN A 130 8.93 -17.13 -6.61
C ASN A 130 7.44 -17.11 -6.22
N GLN A 131 7.10 -16.84 -4.96
CA GLN A 131 5.70 -16.67 -4.57
C GLN A 131 5.06 -15.45 -5.23
N PHE A 132 5.70 -14.28 -5.21
CA PHE A 132 5.19 -13.08 -5.88
C PHE A 132 4.95 -13.32 -7.38
N ALA A 133 5.87 -13.99 -8.06
CA ALA A 133 5.72 -14.34 -9.47
C ALA A 133 4.46 -15.19 -9.75
N ARG A 134 4.05 -16.07 -8.82
CA ARG A 134 2.80 -16.85 -8.95
C ARG A 134 1.53 -16.00 -8.85
N TYR A 135 1.58 -14.91 -8.09
CA TYR A 135 0.44 -14.00 -7.93
C TYR A 135 0.50 -12.81 -8.89
N LEU A 136 1.56 -12.64 -9.66
CA LEU A 136 1.69 -11.56 -10.62
C LEU A 136 1.01 -11.96 -11.94
N ALA A 137 0.15 -11.08 -12.47
CA ALA A 137 -0.45 -11.25 -13.77
C ALA A 137 0.63 -11.28 -14.87
N ARG A 138 0.34 -11.92 -16.00
CA ARG A 138 1.27 -11.95 -17.13
C ARG A 138 1.51 -10.51 -17.63
N GLY A 139 2.78 -10.09 -17.67
CA GLY A 139 3.15 -8.73 -18.03
C GLY A 139 2.99 -7.71 -16.90
N GLY A 140 2.64 -8.16 -15.69
CA GLY A 140 2.60 -7.32 -14.50
C GLY A 140 3.99 -6.90 -14.02
N TYR A 141 4.00 -5.97 -13.07
CA TYR A 141 5.24 -5.37 -12.56
C TYR A 141 5.43 -5.64 -11.07
N LEU A 142 6.67 -5.95 -10.68
CA LEU A 142 7.11 -6.02 -9.29
C LEU A 142 8.07 -4.86 -9.00
N PHE A 143 7.72 -4.02 -8.03
CA PHE A 143 8.55 -2.92 -7.55
C PHE A 143 9.21 -3.31 -6.23
N MET A 144 10.55 -3.32 -6.23
CA MET A 144 11.38 -3.56 -5.05
C MET A 144 12.02 -2.26 -4.54
N GLY A 145 12.49 -2.27 -3.29
CA GLY A 145 13.20 -1.16 -2.67
C GLY A 145 14.58 -0.93 -3.30
N HIS A 146 15.11 0.29 -3.16
CA HIS A 146 16.38 0.72 -3.79
C HIS A 146 17.63 -0.08 -3.39
N SER A 147 17.57 -0.84 -2.30
CA SER A 147 18.67 -1.64 -1.77
C SER A 147 18.45 -3.15 -1.98
N GLU A 148 17.41 -3.53 -2.71
CA GLU A 148 17.04 -4.91 -2.97
C GLU A 148 17.49 -5.27 -4.41
N THR A 149 18.48 -6.16 -4.53
CA THR A 149 19.07 -6.66 -5.79
C THR A 149 19.00 -8.17 -5.86
#